data_AF-A0A6B2CNY3-F1
#
_entry.id   AF-A0A6B2CNY3-F1
#
_cell.length_a   1.000
_cell.length_b   1.000
_cell.length_c   1.000
_cell.angle_alpha   90.00
_cell.angle_beta   90.00
_cell.angle_gamma   90.00
#
_symmetry.space_group_name_H-M   'P 1'
#
loop_
_entity.id
_entity.type
_entity.pdbx_description
1 polymer ?
#
loop_
_entity_poly.entity_id
_entity_poly.type
_entity_poly.pdbx_seq_one_letter_code
_entity_poly.pdbx_strand_id
1 'polypeptide(L)'
;MAVRAGEPCPKCGRVIDWVERRVVNGHVHMYAAHVSVVDGKKRITKCYLGPDRYTNATKLHSDMGIELKGMAYEAGGPGSRLTDYINGLASKLSAEVESGSLDLEQARGWLRAVREAAARLQSLADRLEGYVRQLEAQEAGAAALAAPNETVARPQPLEAP
;
A
#
# COMPACT_ATOMS: atom_id res chain seq x y z
N MET A 1 -4.97 7.86 -5.59
CA MET A 1 -4.74 8.20 -7.02
C MET A 1 -4.12 6.99 -7.73
N ALA A 2 -4.04 6.98 -9.07
CA ALA A 2 -3.35 5.92 -9.79
C ALA A 2 -1.84 6.19 -9.90
N VAL A 3 -1.02 5.14 -10.01
CA VAL A 3 0.45 5.25 -10.03
C VAL A 3 0.93 6.03 -11.23
N ARG A 4 2.13 6.60 -11.11
CA ARG A 4 2.74 7.49 -12.10
C ARG A 4 4.14 7.04 -12.48
N ALA A 5 4.65 7.57 -13.60
CA ALA A 5 6.05 7.43 -13.95
C ALA A 5 6.94 8.03 -12.84
N GLY A 6 8.06 7.39 -12.55
CA GLY A 6 8.97 7.75 -11.46
C GLY A 6 8.62 7.12 -10.10
N GLU A 7 7.41 6.58 -9.91
CA GLU A 7 7.02 5.91 -8.67
C GLU A 7 7.48 4.44 -8.64
N PRO A 8 7.68 3.84 -7.45
CA PRO A 8 7.88 2.41 -7.31
C PRO A 8 6.65 1.62 -7.76
N CYS A 9 6.85 0.62 -8.61
CA CYS A 9 5.77 -0.24 -9.07
C CYS A 9 5.23 -1.11 -7.93
N PRO A 10 3.93 -1.05 -7.62
CA PRO A 10 3.36 -1.81 -6.50
C PRO A 10 3.39 -3.32 -6.71
N LYS A 11 3.64 -3.78 -7.95
CA LYS A 11 3.78 -5.20 -8.27
C LYS A 11 5.18 -5.74 -8.06
N CYS A 12 6.22 -4.94 -8.31
CA CYS A 12 7.60 -5.46 -8.38
C CYS A 12 8.68 -4.55 -7.78
N GLY A 13 8.31 -3.41 -7.20
CA GLY A 13 9.22 -2.45 -6.56
C GLY A 13 10.06 -1.59 -7.51
N ARG A 14 10.26 -2.01 -8.76
CA ARG A 14 11.05 -1.22 -9.75
C ARG A 14 10.39 0.12 -10.07
N VAL A 15 11.21 1.13 -10.35
CA VAL A 15 10.74 2.44 -10.84
C VAL A 15 9.96 2.25 -12.14
N ILE A 16 8.81 2.91 -12.23
CA ILE A 16 7.96 2.91 -13.42
C ILE A 16 8.53 3.92 -14.42
N ASP A 17 8.89 3.48 -15.63
CA ASP A 17 9.32 4.38 -16.71
C ASP A 17 8.12 5.09 -17.34
N TRP A 18 7.03 4.36 -17.59
CA TRP A 18 5.73 4.94 -17.96
C TRP A 18 4.56 4.02 -17.57
N VAL A 19 3.38 4.62 -17.50
CA VAL A 19 2.12 3.91 -17.30
C VAL A 19 1.40 3.81 -18.63
N GLU A 20 1.04 2.58 -19.01
CA GLU A 20 0.29 2.31 -20.22
C GLU A 20 -1.16 1.98 -19.87
N ARG A 21 -2.10 2.60 -20.61
CA ARG A 21 -3.54 2.35 -20.49
C ARG A 21 -4.01 1.68 -21.76
N ARG A 22 -4.72 0.55 -21.62
CA ARG A 22 -5.30 -0.19 -22.75
C ARG A 22 -6.80 -0.30 -22.57
N VAL A 23 -7.57 0.11 -23.57
CA VAL A 23 -9.01 -0.12 -23.57
C VAL A 23 -9.29 -1.47 -24.23
N VAL A 24 -9.90 -2.40 -23.50
CA VAL A 24 -10.30 -3.72 -24.01
C VAL A 24 -11.76 -3.95 -23.62
N ASN A 25 -12.64 -4.11 -24.61
CA ASN A 25 -14.08 -4.30 -24.39
C ASN A 25 -14.71 -3.24 -23.46
N GLY A 26 -14.27 -1.99 -23.56
CA GLY A 26 -14.75 -0.88 -22.73
C GLY A 26 -14.13 -0.79 -21.32
N HIS A 27 -13.22 -1.72 -20.95
CA HIS A 27 -12.49 -1.69 -19.68
C HIS A 27 -11.09 -1.11 -19.87
N VAL A 28 -10.64 -0.25 -18.96
CA VAL A 28 -9.29 0.32 -19.02
C VAL A 28 -8.35 -0.53 -18.18
N HIS A 29 -7.40 -1.19 -18.83
CA HIS A 29 -6.35 -2.00 -18.22
C HIS A 29 -5.07 -1.20 -18.05
N MET A 30 -4.51 -1.20 -16.84
CA MET A 30 -3.34 -0.41 -16.47
C MET A 30 -2.10 -1.30 -16.41
N TYR A 31 -0.99 -0.81 -16.95
CA TYR A 31 0.31 -1.50 -16.92
C TYR A 31 1.41 -0.52 -16.51
N ALA A 32 2.27 -0.95 -15.59
CA ALA A 32 3.55 -0.30 -15.33
C ALA A 32 4.59 -0.87 -16.29
N ALA A 33 5.22 -0.02 -17.10
CA ALA A 33 6.32 -0.42 -17.97
C ALA A 33 7.67 -0.10 -17.33
N HIS A 34 8.61 -1.03 -17.52
CA HIS A 34 9.96 -0.99 -16.99
C HIS A 34 10.97 -1.25 -18.10
N VAL A 35 11.91 -0.34 -18.28
CA VAL A 35 13.04 -0.46 -19.18
C VAL A 35 14.22 -1.03 -18.41
N SER A 36 14.80 -2.10 -18.93
CA SER A 36 16.12 -2.56 -18.51
C SER A 36 17.04 -2.63 -19.72
N VAL A 37 18.34 -2.47 -19.47
CA VAL A 37 19.37 -2.75 -20.49
C VAL A 37 19.96 -4.10 -20.15
N VAL A 38 19.83 -5.06 -21.07
CA VAL A 38 20.39 -6.41 -20.96
C VAL A 38 21.26 -6.61 -22.20
N ASP A 39 22.54 -6.88 -22.02
CA ASP A 39 23.52 -7.05 -23.10
C ASP A 39 23.54 -5.87 -24.09
N GLY A 40 23.48 -4.64 -23.57
CA GLY A 40 23.45 -3.42 -24.38
C GLY A 40 22.13 -3.17 -25.12
N LYS A 41 21.14 -4.07 -25.03
CA LYS A 41 19.84 -3.92 -25.68
C LYS A 41 18.77 -3.48 -24.68
N LYS A 42 17.97 -2.48 -25.08
CA LYS A 42 16.79 -2.07 -24.30
C LYS A 42 15.74 -3.18 -24.34
N ARG A 43 15.30 -3.61 -23.17
CA ARG A 43 14.21 -4.56 -22.97
C ARG A 43 13.11 -3.89 -22.17
N ILE A 44 11.88 -3.99 -22.66
CA ILE A 44 10.70 -3.45 -21.98
C ILE A 44 9.94 -4.62 -21.35
N THR A 45 9.70 -4.53 -20.05
CA THR A 45 8.86 -5.48 -19.30
C THR A 45 7.65 -4.73 -18.75
N LYS A 46 6.47 -5.37 -18.75
CA LYS A 46 5.23 -4.73 -18.31
C LYS A 46 4.61 -5.49 -17.15
N CYS A 47 4.35 -4.80 -16.05
CA CYS A 47 3.61 -5.30 -14.91
C CYS A 47 2.14 -4.93 -15.09
N TYR A 48 1.28 -5.91 -15.33
CA TYR A 48 -0.16 -5.69 -15.30
C TYR A 48 -0.62 -5.32 -13.89
N LEU A 49 -1.26 -4.15 -13.76
CA LEU A 49 -1.72 -3.56 -12.50
C LEU A 49 -3.22 -3.72 -12.27
N GLY A 50 -3.91 -4.47 -13.14
CA GLY A 50 -5.36 -4.62 -13.07
C GLY A 50 -6.11 -3.57 -13.90
N PRO A 51 -7.45 -3.66 -13.94
CA PRO A 51 -8.29 -2.65 -14.54
C PRO A 51 -8.34 -1.40 -13.66
N ASP A 52 -8.76 -0.28 -14.26
CA ASP A 52 -9.07 0.94 -13.53
C ASP A 52 -10.23 0.71 -12.54
N ARG A 53 -11.22 -0.08 -12.95
CA ARG A 53 -12.39 -0.47 -12.17
C ARG A 53 -12.76 -1.92 -12.43
N TYR A 54 -12.98 -2.70 -11.38
CA TYR A 54 -13.55 -4.06 -11.53
C TYR A 54 -15.07 -3.99 -11.59
N THR A 55 -15.62 -3.67 -12.77
CA THR A 55 -17.07 -3.42 -12.95
C THR A 55 -17.94 -4.59 -12.51
N ASN A 56 -17.62 -5.81 -12.90
CA ASN A 56 -18.46 -6.99 -12.60
C ASN A 56 -18.37 -7.37 -11.13
N ALA A 57 -17.15 -7.38 -10.56
CA ALA A 57 -16.97 -7.69 -9.14
C ALA A 57 -17.61 -6.60 -8.26
N THR A 58 -17.49 -5.33 -8.63
CA THR A 58 -18.14 -4.21 -7.91
C THR A 58 -19.66 -4.34 -7.97
N LYS A 59 -20.26 -4.71 -9.10
CA LYS A 59 -21.72 -4.94 -9.21
C LYS A 59 -22.22 -5.98 -8.21
N LEU A 60 -21.46 -7.07 -8.04
CA LEU A 60 -21.80 -8.16 -7.11
C LEU A 60 -21.68 -7.77 -5.62
N HIS A 61 -21.04 -6.65 -5.31
CA HIS A 61 -20.87 -6.13 -3.94
C HIS A 61 -21.42 -4.70 -3.81
N SER A 62 -22.34 -4.32 -4.69
CA SER A 62 -22.85 -2.94 -4.77
C SER A 62 -23.61 -2.52 -3.50
N ASP A 63 -24.18 -3.49 -2.79
CA ASP A 63 -24.80 -3.35 -1.48
C ASP A 63 -23.83 -2.88 -0.39
N MET A 64 -22.53 -3.21 -0.52
CA MET A 64 -21.50 -2.86 0.45
C MET A 64 -20.94 -1.44 0.28
N GLY A 65 -21.31 -0.71 -0.78
CA GLY A 65 -20.84 0.65 -1.02
C GLY A 65 -19.33 0.75 -1.31
N ILE A 66 -18.70 -0.33 -1.77
CA ILE A 66 -17.29 -0.37 -2.16
C ILE A 66 -17.14 -0.47 -3.68
N GLU A 67 -16.13 0.20 -4.23
CA GLU A 67 -15.71 0.02 -5.62
C GLU A 67 -14.34 -0.64 -5.64
N LEU A 68 -14.26 -1.85 -6.20
CA LEU A 68 -13.02 -2.62 -6.24
C LEU A 68 -12.07 -2.07 -7.32
N LYS A 69 -10.82 -1.82 -6.93
CA LYS A 69 -9.80 -1.15 -7.74
C LYS A 69 -8.59 -2.03 -8.03
N GLY A 70 -8.01 -1.85 -9.21
CA GLY A 70 -6.72 -2.43 -9.58
C GLY A 70 -5.57 -1.91 -8.71
N MET A 71 -4.46 -2.65 -8.69
CA MET A 71 -3.22 -2.31 -7.99
C MET A 71 -2.61 -0.97 -8.44
N ALA A 72 -3.02 -0.47 -9.60
CA ALA A 72 -2.66 0.88 -10.04
C ALA A 72 -3.06 1.95 -9.02
N TYR A 73 -4.03 1.71 -8.12
CA TYR A 73 -4.47 2.68 -7.12
C TYR A 73 -3.72 2.61 -5.77
N GLU A 74 -2.60 1.89 -5.70
CA GLU A 74 -1.68 1.94 -4.55
C GLU A 74 -0.77 3.19 -4.55
N ALA A 75 -1.08 4.23 -5.34
CA ALA A 75 -0.21 5.39 -5.59
C ALA A 75 -0.10 6.41 -4.44
N GLY A 76 -0.38 6.01 -3.21
CA GLY A 76 -0.14 6.78 -1.98
C GLY A 76 0.72 6.01 -0.98
N GLY A 77 1.27 4.85 -1.39
CA GLY A 77 1.97 3.91 -0.53
C GLY A 77 1.14 2.65 -0.27
N PRO A 78 1.78 1.62 0.34
CA PRO A 78 1.11 0.37 0.70
C PRO A 78 -0.13 0.65 1.56
N GLY A 79 -1.31 0.16 1.13
CA GLY A 79 -2.54 0.26 1.91
C GLY A 79 -3.49 1.38 1.47
N SER A 80 -3.19 2.09 0.37
CA SER A 80 -4.08 3.12 -0.16
C SER A 80 -5.48 2.56 -0.48
N ARG A 81 -5.54 1.38 -1.14
CA ARG A 81 -6.82 0.73 -1.44
C ARG A 81 -7.55 0.24 -0.19
N LEU A 82 -6.82 -0.26 0.81
CA LEU A 82 -7.41 -0.69 2.07
C LEU A 82 -8.15 0.47 2.73
N THR A 83 -7.51 1.64 2.78
CA THR A 83 -8.11 2.86 3.33
C THR A 83 -9.37 3.27 2.56
N ASP A 84 -9.31 3.27 1.22
CA ASP A 84 -10.47 3.57 0.37
C ASP A 84 -11.65 2.61 0.66
N TYR A 85 -11.39 1.31 0.82
CA TYR A 85 -12.44 0.32 1.06
C TYR A 85 -13.06 0.45 2.45
N ILE A 86 -12.26 0.68 3.49
CA ILE A 86 -12.75 0.93 4.85
C ILE A 86 -13.62 2.19 4.87
N ASN A 87 -13.17 3.27 4.24
CA ASN A 87 -13.92 4.53 4.18
C ASN A 87 -15.22 4.39 3.38
N GLY A 88 -15.23 3.60 2.30
CA GLY A 88 -16.45 3.31 1.52
C GLY A 88 -17.49 2.57 2.35
N LEU A 89 -17.07 1.51 3.05
CA LEU A 89 -17.94 0.76 3.98
C LEU A 89 -18.49 1.66 5.08
N ALA A 90 -17.65 2.46 5.71
CA ALA A 90 -18.06 3.39 6.76
C ALA A 90 -19.09 4.39 6.25
N SER A 91 -18.85 4.99 5.08
CA SER A 91 -19.77 5.97 4.47
C SER A 91 -21.12 5.36 4.12
N LYS A 92 -21.13 4.12 3.59
CA LYS A 92 -22.37 3.39 3.30
C LYS A 92 -23.17 3.12 4.57
N LEU A 93 -22.51 2.65 5.63
CA LEU A 93 -23.17 2.39 6.90
C LEU A 93 -23.72 3.67 7.53
N SER A 94 -22.94 4.76 7.51
CA SER A 94 -23.41 6.08 7.97
C SER A 94 -24.68 6.51 7.24
N ALA A 95 -24.72 6.36 5.91
CA ALA A 95 -25.90 6.70 5.12
C ALA A 95 -27.14 5.86 5.48
N GLU A 96 -26.98 4.55 5.75
CA GLU A 96 -28.10 3.70 6.20
C GLU A 96 -28.63 4.15 7.57
N VAL A 97 -27.73 4.45 8.51
CA VAL A 97 -28.10 4.96 9.85
C VAL A 97 -28.83 6.31 9.74
N GLU A 98 -28.31 7.23 8.93
CA GLU A 98 -28.90 8.56 8.71
C GLU A 98 -30.26 8.50 8.02
N SER A 99 -30.44 7.54 7.10
CA SER A 99 -31.71 7.36 6.39
C SER A 99 -32.83 6.81 7.29
N GLY A 100 -32.49 6.24 8.45
CA GLY A 100 -33.45 5.57 9.33
C GLY A 100 -34.08 4.31 8.74
N SER A 101 -33.45 3.72 7.71
CA SER A 101 -33.92 2.53 7.00
C SER A 101 -33.80 1.23 7.82
N LEU A 102 -32.94 1.23 8.84
CA LEU A 102 -32.57 0.04 9.60
C LEU A 102 -33.62 -0.31 10.66
N ASP A 103 -34.04 -1.56 10.70
CA ASP A 103 -34.79 -2.08 11.84
C ASP A 103 -33.89 -2.34 13.06
N LEU A 104 -34.50 -2.66 14.21
CA LEU A 104 -33.78 -2.88 15.48
C LEU A 104 -32.79 -4.06 15.42
N GLU A 105 -33.14 -5.14 14.73
CA GLU A 105 -32.30 -6.33 14.64
C GLU A 105 -31.09 -6.04 13.75
N GLN A 106 -31.33 -5.43 12.59
CA GLN A 106 -30.30 -4.97 11.68
C GLN A 106 -29.35 -3.98 12.36
N ALA A 107 -29.88 -2.97 13.06
CA ALA A 107 -29.08 -1.98 13.78
C ALA A 107 -28.20 -2.63 14.85
N ARG A 108 -28.73 -3.60 15.61
CA ARG A 108 -27.95 -4.37 16.61
C ARG A 108 -26.87 -5.24 15.96
N GLY A 109 -27.19 -5.88 14.83
CA GLY A 109 -26.25 -6.70 14.06
C GLY A 109 -25.07 -5.85 13.56
N TRP A 110 -25.37 -4.73 12.91
CA TRP A 110 -24.35 -3.79 12.44
C TRP A 110 -23.51 -3.21 13.58
N LEU A 111 -24.13 -2.80 14.70
CA LEU A 111 -23.40 -2.31 15.86
C LEU A 111 -22.39 -3.34 16.40
N ARG A 112 -22.79 -4.61 16.48
CA ARG A 112 -21.89 -5.69 16.90
C ARG A 112 -20.74 -5.86 15.90
N ALA A 113 -21.06 -5.98 14.61
CA ALA A 113 -20.07 -6.18 13.56
C ALA A 113 -19.03 -5.04 13.51
N VAL A 114 -19.48 -3.78 13.62
CA VAL A 114 -18.58 -2.61 13.65
C VAL A 114 -17.69 -2.61 14.88
N ARG A 115 -18.23 -2.92 16.07
CA ARG A 115 -17.42 -3.00 17.29
C ARG A 115 -16.36 -4.09 17.21
N GLU A 116 -16.71 -5.26 16.69
CA GLU A 116 -15.77 -6.36 16.49
C GLU A 116 -14.68 -6.00 15.48
N ALA A 117 -15.06 -5.38 14.35
CA ALA A 117 -14.12 -4.91 13.34
C ALA A 117 -13.18 -3.84 13.90
N ALA A 118 -13.71 -2.85 14.64
CA ALA A 118 -12.93 -1.79 15.27
C ALA A 118 -11.91 -2.35 16.28
N ALA A 119 -12.32 -3.26 17.15
CA ALA A 119 -11.43 -3.90 18.11
C ALA A 119 -10.30 -4.67 17.41
N ARG A 120 -10.61 -5.39 16.32
CA ARG A 120 -9.62 -6.13 15.54
C ARG A 120 -8.64 -5.19 14.81
N LEU A 121 -9.14 -4.12 14.21
CA LEU A 121 -8.31 -3.12 13.53
C LEU A 121 -7.40 -2.39 14.51
N GLN A 122 -7.89 -2.04 15.70
CA GLN A 122 -7.06 -1.43 16.74
C GLN A 122 -5.95 -2.38 17.19
N SER A 123 -6.28 -3.64 17.49
CA SER A 123 -5.27 -4.64 17.87
C SER A 123 -4.22 -4.85 16.78
N LEU A 124 -4.62 -4.78 15.50
CA LEU A 124 -3.68 -4.85 14.39
C LEU A 124 -2.79 -3.61 14.30
N ALA A 125 -3.34 -2.42 14.51
CA ALA A 125 -2.60 -1.17 14.53
C ALA A 125 -1.51 -1.19 15.60
N ASP A 126 -1.85 -1.61 16.82
CA ASP A 126 -0.89 -1.71 17.94
C ASP A 126 0.27 -2.68 17.61
N ARG A 127 -0.05 -3.82 16.95
CA ARG A 127 0.98 -4.78 16.50
C ARG A 127 1.86 -4.23 15.39
N LEU A 128 1.27 -3.51 14.43
CA LEU A 128 2.01 -2.88 13.34
C LEU A 128 2.94 -1.80 13.87
N GLU A 129 2.51 -1.02 14.86
CA GLU A 129 3.37 -0.03 15.51
C GLU A 129 4.59 -0.68 16.16
N GLY A 130 4.39 -1.78 16.89
CA GLY A 130 5.50 -2.56 17.45
C GLY A 130 6.45 -3.10 16.38
N TYR A 131 5.91 -3.59 15.26
CA TYR A 131 6.71 -4.11 14.15
C TYR A 131 7.50 -3.02 13.43
N VAL A 132 6.91 -1.84 13.19
CA VAL A 132 7.60 -0.68 12.61
C VAL A 132 8.79 -0.29 13.48
N ARG A 133 8.61 -0.16 14.80
CA ARG A 133 9.71 0.16 15.73
C ARG A 133 10.83 -0.88 15.68
N GLN A 134 10.50 -2.17 15.52
CA GLN A 134 11.51 -3.22 15.39
C GLN A 134 12.32 -3.07 14.10
N LEU A 135 11.67 -2.75 12.98
CA LEU A 135 12.35 -2.53 11.70
C LEU A 135 13.27 -1.30 11.76
N GLU A 136 12.78 -0.19 12.31
CA GLU A 136 13.58 1.03 12.49
C GLU A 136 14.83 0.78 13.35
N ALA A 137 14.68 0.01 14.44
CA ALA A 137 15.82 -0.37 15.29
C ALA A 137 16.83 -1.28 14.58
N GLN A 138 16.37 -2.21 13.74
CA GLN A 138 17.23 -3.08 12.94
C GLN A 138 18.01 -2.28 11.89
N GLU A 139 17.35 -1.34 11.20
CA GLU A 139 17.99 -0.46 10.23
C GLU A 139 19.03 0.45 10.88
N ALA A 140 18.71 1.06 12.04
CA ALA A 140 19.65 1.88 12.80
C ALA A 140 20.86 1.07 13.31
N GLY A 141 20.63 -0.15 13.80
CA GLY A 141 21.70 -1.05 14.22
C GLY A 141 22.60 -1.49 13.06
N ALA A 142 22.02 -1.81 11.90
CA ALA A 142 22.76 -2.15 10.68
C ALA A 142 23.58 -0.96 10.18
N ALA A 143 23.02 0.25 10.21
CA ALA A 143 23.73 1.48 9.85
C ALA A 143 24.91 1.78 10.80
N ALA A 144 24.75 1.56 12.10
CA ALA A 144 25.81 1.73 13.09
C ALA A 144 26.96 0.73 12.90
N LEU A 145 26.66 -0.51 12.52
CA LEU A 145 27.66 -1.55 12.20
C LEU A 145 28.37 -1.30 10.86
N ALA A 146 27.73 -0.59 9.93
CA ALA A 146 28.29 -0.25 8.62
C ALA A 146 29.15 1.03 8.61
N ALA A 147 29.12 1.83 9.69
CA ALA A 147 29.98 3.00 9.82
C ALA A 147 31.44 2.57 10.10
N PRO A 148 32.44 3.07 9.36
CA PRO A 148 33.84 2.75 9.63
C PRO A 148 34.23 3.27 11.02
N ASN A 149 34.82 2.39 11.81
CA ASN A 149 35.21 2.66 13.19
C ASN A 149 36.42 3.63 13.20
N GLU A 150 36.19 4.94 13.22
CA GLU A 150 37.22 5.99 13.31
C GLU A 150 37.82 6.09 14.73
N THR A 151 38.24 4.97 15.31
CA THR A 151 39.04 4.95 16.54
C THR A 151 40.31 4.12 16.35
N VAL A 152 41.15 4.54 15.39
CA VAL A 152 42.55 4.12 15.36
C VAL A 152 43.36 5.11 16.20
N ALA A 153 43.97 4.57 17.25
CA ALA A 153 44.78 5.24 18.25
C ALA A 153 45.80 6.23 17.65
N ARG A 154 45.85 7.45 18.20
CA ARG A 154 47.00 8.35 18.02
C ARG A 154 48.23 7.71 18.67
N PRO A 155 49.35 7.48 17.95
CA PRO A 155 50.60 7.07 18.59
C PRO A 155 51.13 8.23 19.44
N GLN A 156 51.45 7.95 20.71
CA GLN A 156 52.19 8.90 21.55
C GLN A 156 53.60 9.10 21.00
N PRO A 157 54.18 10.32 21.04
CA PRO A 157 55.54 10.54 20.61
C PRO A 157 56.51 9.86 21.59
N LEU A 158 57.43 9.04 21.09
CA LEU A 158 58.60 8.62 21.84
C LEU A 158 59.49 9.85 22.06
N GLU A 159 59.64 10.29 23.30
CA GLU A 159 60.79 11.11 23.70
C GLU A 159 62.04 10.23 23.78
N ALA A 160 63.15 10.74 23.25
CA ALA A 160 64.48 10.17 23.40
C ALA A 160 65.53 11.29 23.32
N PRO A 161 66.73 11.07 23.88
CA PRO A 161 67.07 10.73 25.27
C PRO A 161 67.47 11.96 26.11
#